data_AF-A0A7J4FJE6-F1
#
_entry.id   AF-A0A7J4FJE6-F1
#
_cell.length_a   1.000
_cell.length_b   1.000
_cell.length_c   1.000
_cell.angle_alpha   90.00
_cell.angle_beta   90.00
_cell.angle_gamma   90.00
#
_symmetry.space_group_name_H-M   'P 1'
#
loop_
_entity.id
_entity.type
_entity.pdbx_description
1 polymer ?
#
loop_
_entity_poly.entity_id
_entity_poly.type
_entity_poly.pdbx_seq_one_letter_code
_entity_poly.pdbx_strand_id
1 'polypeptide(L)'
;MLRVGIIGTGKRKVRGDAMGYGMAYKHAEAYVSLGNCRIVACADIVKENAEAFAEVYDVPSIYLDYKEMLSEENLDMVSICTWPRLHSQMVIACAKSGVRAIHCEKPMADTWAGAKRMYAECLKHGVQL
;
A
#
# COMPACT_ATOMS: atom_id res chain seq x y z
N MET A 1 -1.64 -18.19 3.23
CA MET A 1 -0.77 -17.02 3.47
C MET A 1 -1.29 -15.88 2.62
N LEU A 2 -1.59 -14.73 3.22
CA LEU A 2 -2.14 -13.57 2.52
C LEU A 2 -1.05 -12.93 1.64
N ARG A 3 -1.35 -12.69 0.37
CA ARG A 3 -0.50 -12.00 -0.59
C ARG A 3 -0.70 -10.49 -0.46
N VAL A 4 0.32 -9.79 0.01
CA VAL A 4 0.26 -8.35 0.30
C VAL A 4 1.03 -7.56 -0.75
N GLY A 5 0.39 -6.53 -1.31
CA GLY A 5 1.04 -5.51 -2.11
C GLY A 5 1.26 -4.23 -1.29
N ILE A 6 2.36 -3.52 -1.53
CA ILE A 6 2.66 -2.24 -0.87
C ILE A 6 2.63 -1.10 -1.91
N ILE A 7 1.90 -0.03 -1.66
CA ILE A 7 1.90 1.19 -2.48
C ILE A 7 2.58 2.31 -1.71
N GLY A 8 3.66 2.85 -2.27
CA GLY A 8 4.51 3.88 -1.69
C GLY A 8 5.47 3.30 -0.67
N THR A 9 6.66 2.90 -1.10
CA THR A 9 7.68 2.33 -0.22
C THR A 9 8.54 3.42 0.43
N GLY A 10 8.75 4.54 -0.26
CA GLY A 10 9.53 5.67 0.20
C GLY A 10 10.97 5.30 0.59
N LYS A 11 11.67 6.24 1.21
CA LYS A 11 13.02 5.99 1.75
C LYS A 11 12.93 5.28 3.09
N ARG A 12 13.85 4.33 3.33
CA ARG A 12 14.08 3.79 4.67
C ARG A 12 14.55 4.90 5.60
N LYS A 13 13.91 5.02 6.76
CA LYS A 13 14.25 6.02 7.78
C LYS A 13 14.45 5.39 9.14
N VAL A 14 15.48 5.84 9.85
CA VAL A 14 15.74 5.45 11.24
C VAL A 14 14.89 6.29 12.21
N ARG A 15 14.60 7.54 11.85
CA ARG A 15 13.70 8.46 12.56
C ARG A 15 12.86 9.24 11.56
N GLY A 16 11.66 9.63 11.96
CA GLY A 16 10.82 10.51 11.13
C GLY A 16 11.36 11.92 11.06
N ASP A 17 11.03 12.61 9.97
CA ASP A 17 11.36 14.00 9.71
C ASP A 17 10.17 14.70 9.02
N ALA A 18 10.34 15.95 8.57
CA ALA A 18 9.31 16.72 7.87
C ALA A 18 8.80 16.06 6.57
N MET A 19 9.59 15.16 5.98
CA MET A 19 9.26 14.37 4.79
C MET A 19 8.70 12.98 5.13
N GLY A 20 8.28 12.75 6.38
CA GLY A 20 7.57 11.53 6.81
C GLY A 20 8.42 10.50 7.55
N TYR A 21 7.82 9.35 7.85
CA TYR A 21 8.34 8.34 8.78
C TYR A 21 8.74 6.99 8.14
N GLY A 22 8.62 6.84 6.81
CA GLY A 22 8.92 5.56 6.13
C GLY A 22 7.97 4.43 6.54
N MET A 23 6.67 4.71 6.60
CA MET A 23 5.66 3.80 7.18
C MET A 23 5.57 2.44 6.47
N ALA A 24 5.89 2.37 5.17
CA ALA A 24 5.95 1.10 4.45
C ALA A 24 6.87 0.07 5.12
N TYR A 25 8.04 0.49 5.61
CA TYR A 25 8.97 -0.39 6.32
C TYR A 25 8.37 -0.89 7.64
N LYS A 26 7.61 -0.05 8.35
CA LYS A 26 6.92 -0.45 9.58
C LYS A 26 5.75 -1.40 9.32
N HIS A 27 4.99 -1.17 8.26
CA HIS A 27 3.95 -2.10 7.83
C HIS A 27 4.55 -3.45 7.43
N ALA A 28 5.65 -3.42 6.67
CA ALA A 28 6.34 -4.63 6.24
C ALA A 28 6.89 -5.45 7.42
N GLU A 29 7.57 -4.82 8.37
CA GLU A 29 8.02 -5.44 9.62
C GLU A 29 6.87 -6.15 10.34
N ALA A 30 5.71 -5.49 10.44
CA ALA A 30 4.52 -6.06 11.05
C ALA A 30 3.99 -7.26 10.25
N TYR A 31 3.82 -7.14 8.93
CA TYR A 31 3.33 -8.25 8.09
C TYR A 31 4.23 -9.48 8.15
N VAL A 32 5.55 -9.28 8.11
CA VAL A 32 6.53 -10.38 8.26
C VAL A 32 6.38 -11.04 9.63
N SER A 33 6.22 -10.26 10.70
CA SER A 33 6.09 -10.79 12.06
C SER A 33 4.83 -11.63 12.30
N LEU A 34 3.75 -11.40 11.54
CA LEU A 34 2.50 -12.15 11.68
C LEU A 34 2.62 -13.60 11.21
N GLY A 35 3.61 -13.92 10.36
CA GLY A 35 3.86 -15.27 9.84
C GLY A 35 2.80 -15.84 8.89
N ASN A 36 1.66 -15.16 8.73
CA ASN A 36 0.56 -15.54 7.84
C ASN A 36 0.39 -14.61 6.63
N CYS A 37 1.28 -13.63 6.47
CA CYS A 37 1.32 -12.68 5.36
C CYS A 37 2.64 -12.82 4.59
N ARG A 38 2.59 -12.63 3.27
CA ARG A 38 3.77 -12.53 2.40
C ARG A 38 3.64 -11.30 1.53
N ILE A 39 4.64 -10.42 1.59
CA ILE A 39 4.75 -9.29 0.68
C ILE A 39 5.24 -9.83 -0.66
N VAL A 40 4.42 -9.70 -1.69
CA VAL A 40 4.70 -10.27 -3.02
C VAL A 40 4.98 -9.21 -4.06
N ALA A 41 4.55 -7.97 -3.84
CA ALA A 41 4.82 -6.87 -4.74
C ALA A 41 4.89 -5.53 -4.01
N CYS A 42 5.65 -4.60 -4.56
CA CYS A 42 5.62 -3.21 -4.12
C CYS A 42 5.69 -2.24 -5.29
N ALA A 43 5.05 -1.09 -5.13
CA ALA A 43 5.03 -0.02 -6.12
C ALA A 43 5.48 1.32 -5.51
N ASP A 44 6.42 2.01 -6.18
CA ASP A 44 6.80 3.38 -5.87
C ASP A 44 7.17 4.12 -7.17
N ILE A 45 6.80 5.39 -7.29
CA ILE A 45 7.11 6.19 -8.49
C ILE A 45 8.62 6.48 -8.61
N VAL A 46 9.37 6.35 -7.52
CA VAL A 46 10.82 6.45 -7.48
C VAL A 46 11.40 5.05 -7.43
N LYS A 47 12.01 4.62 -8.54
CA LYS A 47 12.52 3.25 -8.72
C LYS A 47 13.44 2.80 -7.58
N GLU A 48 14.33 3.69 -7.15
CA GLU A 48 15.32 3.40 -6.11
C GLU A 48 14.66 3.11 -4.75
N ASN A 49 13.50 3.70 -4.46
CA ASN A 49 12.75 3.40 -3.24
C ASN A 49 12.11 2.01 -3.31
N ALA A 50 11.58 1.61 -4.47
CA ALA A 50 10.99 0.29 -4.67
C ALA A 50 12.06 -0.80 -4.58
N GLU A 51 13.20 -0.61 -5.25
CA GLU A 51 14.34 -1.54 -5.21
C GLU A 51 14.90 -1.71 -3.80
N ALA A 52 15.16 -0.61 -3.08
CA ALA A 52 15.69 -0.66 -1.72
C ALA A 52 14.70 -1.31 -0.73
N PHE A 53 13.40 -1.17 -0.95
CA PHE A 53 12.39 -1.84 -0.13
C PHE A 53 12.32 -3.34 -0.46
N ALA A 54 12.37 -3.69 -1.74
CA ALA A 54 12.35 -5.07 -2.20
C ALA A 54 13.55 -5.86 -1.70
N GLU A 55 14.75 -5.26 -1.71
CA GLU A 55 15.98 -5.87 -1.17
C GLU A 55 15.87 -6.17 0.33
N VAL A 56 15.25 -5.27 1.11
CA VAL A 56 15.15 -5.44 2.57
C VAL A 56 14.17 -6.54 2.99
N TYR A 57 13.12 -6.77 2.20
CA TYR A 57 12.02 -7.69 2.55
C TYR A 57 11.83 -8.84 1.56
N ASP A 58 12.81 -9.07 0.68
CA ASP A 58 12.78 -10.11 -0.36
C ASP A 58 11.51 -10.07 -1.23
N VAL A 59 11.09 -8.87 -1.65
CA VAL A 59 9.88 -8.68 -2.47
C VAL A 59 10.19 -9.05 -3.93
N PRO A 60 9.47 -10.01 -4.53
CA PRO A 60 9.85 -10.54 -5.84
C PRO A 60 9.48 -9.63 -7.02
N SER A 61 8.44 -8.80 -6.90
CA SER A 61 7.96 -7.93 -7.98
C SER A 61 8.01 -6.46 -7.58
N ILE A 62 8.63 -5.62 -8.40
CA ILE A 62 8.68 -4.16 -8.24
C ILE A 62 7.96 -3.47 -9.38
N TYR A 63 7.23 -2.40 -9.07
CA TYR A 63 6.45 -1.64 -10.02
C TYR A 63 6.67 -0.14 -9.87
N LEU A 64 6.59 0.59 -10.98
CA LEU A 64 6.59 2.06 -10.96
C LEU A 64 5.17 2.65 -11.03
N ASP A 65 4.20 1.86 -11.48
CA ASP A 65 2.78 2.17 -11.41
C ASP A 65 2.06 1.14 -10.54
N TYR A 66 1.38 1.61 -9.50
CA TYR A 66 0.59 0.73 -8.64
C TYR A 66 -0.60 0.12 -9.38
N LYS A 67 -1.10 0.73 -10.45
CA LYS A 67 -2.19 0.15 -11.25
C LYS A 67 -1.74 -1.07 -12.03
N GLU A 68 -0.52 -1.04 -12.55
CA GLU A 68 0.13 -2.19 -13.19
C GLU A 68 0.27 -3.33 -12.18
N MET A 69 0.82 -3.03 -11.00
CA MET A 69 0.89 -3.98 -9.87
C MET A 69 -0.48 -4.60 -9.57
N LEU A 70 -1.54 -3.79 -9.43
CA LEU A 70 -2.89 -4.28 -9.14
C LEU A 70 -3.48 -5.15 -10.27
N SER A 71 -3.00 -5.00 -11.51
CA SER A 71 -3.49 -5.75 -12.67
C SER A 71 -2.73 -7.06 -12.92
N GLU A 72 -1.44 -7.10 -12.61
CA GLU A 72 -0.59 -8.26 -12.82
C GLU A 72 -0.55 -9.21 -11.63
N GLU A 73 -0.69 -8.66 -10.41
CA GLU A 73 -0.56 -9.43 -9.18
C GLU A 73 -1.92 -9.90 -8.65
N ASN A 74 -1.97 -11.17 -8.27
CA ASN A 74 -3.11 -11.71 -7.51
C ASN A 74 -2.96 -11.35 -6.02
N LEU A 75 -3.41 -10.16 -5.61
CA LEU A 75 -3.26 -9.65 -4.24
C LEU A 75 -4.48 -9.93 -3.38
N ASP A 76 -4.26 -10.37 -2.14
CA ASP A 76 -5.31 -10.48 -1.13
C ASP A 76 -5.59 -9.15 -0.45
N MET A 77 -4.53 -8.37 -0.23
CA MET A 77 -4.59 -7.09 0.49
C MET A 77 -3.55 -6.10 -0.05
N VAL A 78 -3.85 -4.81 0.08
CA VAL A 78 -2.91 -3.74 -0.26
C VAL A 78 -2.69 -2.84 0.95
N SER A 79 -1.43 -2.53 1.23
CA SER A 79 -1.04 -1.50 2.19
C SER A 79 -0.66 -0.21 1.46
N ILE A 80 -1.34 0.89 1.77
CA ILE A 80 -1.11 2.19 1.15
C ILE A 80 -0.39 3.09 2.16
N CYS A 81 0.86 3.42 1.86
CA CYS A 81 1.75 4.19 2.74
C CYS A 81 2.21 5.50 2.09
N THR A 82 1.38 6.06 1.21
CA THR A 82 1.66 7.29 0.44
C THR A 82 1.22 8.56 1.19
N TRP A 83 1.27 9.71 0.50
CA TRP A 83 0.79 10.97 1.05
C TRP A 83 -0.75 11.04 1.03
N PRO A 84 -1.42 11.64 2.04
CA PRO A 84 -2.88 11.59 2.20
C PRO A 84 -3.71 12.02 1.00
N ARG A 85 -3.23 13.01 0.24
CA ARG A 85 -3.88 13.50 -0.98
C ARG A 85 -4.04 12.42 -2.08
N LEU A 86 -3.28 11.33 -1.98
CA LEU A 86 -3.29 10.21 -2.93
C LEU A 86 -4.16 9.04 -2.43
N HIS A 87 -4.48 8.98 -1.15
CA HIS A 87 -5.18 7.83 -0.56
C HIS A 87 -6.53 7.58 -1.23
N SER A 88 -7.32 8.64 -1.48
CA SER A 88 -8.66 8.49 -2.04
C SER A 88 -8.65 7.77 -3.39
N GLN A 89 -7.77 8.18 -4.32
CA GLN A 89 -7.67 7.56 -5.63
C GLN A 89 -7.06 6.14 -5.58
N MET A 90 -6.11 5.89 -4.68
CA MET A 90 -5.45 4.60 -4.54
C MET A 90 -6.39 3.56 -3.93
N VAL A 91 -7.11 3.92 -2.86
CA VAL A 91 -8.13 3.05 -2.24
C VAL A 91 -9.23 2.69 -3.23
N ILE A 92 -9.73 3.67 -3.99
CA ILE A 92 -10.74 3.41 -5.05
C ILE A 92 -10.20 2.42 -6.09
N ALA A 93 -8.93 2.57 -6.51
CA ALA A 93 -8.32 1.66 -7.47
C ALA A 93 -8.15 0.24 -6.90
N CYS A 94 -7.69 0.11 -5.66
CA CYS A 94 -7.60 -1.17 -4.97
C CYS A 94 -8.97 -1.83 -4.80
N ALA A 95 -10.00 -1.08 -4.41
CA ALA A 95 -11.36 -1.63 -4.25
C ALA A 95 -11.88 -2.21 -5.58
N LYS A 96 -11.57 -1.57 -6.71
CA LYS A 96 -11.93 -2.03 -8.05
C LYS A 96 -11.09 -3.19 -8.57
N SER A 97 -9.89 -3.41 -8.04
CA SER A 97 -9.02 -4.51 -8.49
C SER A 97 -9.42 -5.85 -7.87
N GLY A 98 -10.35 -5.87 -6.91
CA GLY A 98 -10.86 -7.10 -6.30
C GLY A 98 -10.07 -7.61 -5.10
N VAL A 99 -9.17 -6.81 -4.52
CA VAL A 99 -8.51 -7.18 -3.25
C VAL A 99 -9.53 -7.26 -2.12
N ARG A 100 -9.28 -8.11 -1.13
CA ARG A 100 -10.22 -8.36 -0.03
C ARG A 100 -10.13 -7.32 1.08
N ALA A 101 -8.94 -6.74 1.26
CA ALA A 101 -8.69 -5.75 2.29
C ALA A 101 -7.71 -4.66 1.82
N ILE A 102 -7.85 -3.47 2.40
CA ILE A 102 -6.97 -2.32 2.16
C ILE A 102 -6.56 -1.76 3.52
N HIS A 103 -5.27 -1.65 3.77
CA HIS A 103 -4.72 -1.00 4.96
C HIS A 103 -4.12 0.35 4.56
N CYS A 104 -4.86 1.42 4.83
CA CYS A 104 -4.47 2.78 4.41
C CYS A 104 -3.86 3.56 5.59
N GLU A 105 -2.71 4.18 5.39
CA GLU A 105 -2.08 5.03 6.41
C GLU A 105 -2.99 6.21 6.81
N LYS A 106 -2.80 6.67 8.05
CA LYS A 106 -3.43 7.89 8.56
C LYS A 106 -2.70 9.15 8.08
N PRO A 107 -3.42 10.26 7.85
CA PRO A 107 -4.88 10.38 7.83
C PRO A 107 -5.50 9.69 6.61
N MET A 108 -6.71 9.15 6.78
CA MET A 108 -7.44 8.39 5.75
C MET A 108 -7.53 9.16 4.41
N ALA A 109 -7.85 10.45 4.45
CA ALA A 109 -7.87 11.34 3.31
C ALA A 109 -7.51 12.77 3.74
N ASP A 110 -7.23 13.64 2.77
CA ASP A 110 -7.05 15.09 2.99
C ASP A 110 -8.36 15.85 3.18
N THR A 111 -9.50 15.24 2.84
CA THR A 111 -10.83 15.85 2.91
C THR A 111 -11.87 14.84 3.38
N TRP A 112 -12.92 15.33 4.06
CA TRP A 112 -14.06 14.51 4.45
C TRP A 112 -14.78 13.88 3.25
N ALA A 113 -14.91 14.63 2.15
CA ALA A 113 -15.48 14.11 0.92
C ALA A 113 -14.63 12.97 0.31
N GLY A 114 -13.30 13.05 0.41
CA GLY A 114 -12.38 11.98 0.01
C GLY A 114 -12.58 10.71 0.83
N ALA A 115 -12.63 10.84 2.16
CA ALA A 115 -12.87 9.72 3.08
C ALA A 115 -14.21 9.02 2.81
N LYS A 116 -15.29 9.78 2.61
CA LYS A 116 -16.61 9.21 2.25
C LYS A 116 -16.59 8.44 0.93
N ARG A 117 -15.88 8.95 -0.08
CA ARG A 117 -15.75 8.27 -1.38
C ARG A 117 -15.00 6.94 -1.24
N MET A 118 -13.94 6.91 -0.45
CA MET A 118 -13.18 5.68 -0.17
C MET A 118 -14.06 4.61 0.46
N TYR A 119 -14.78 4.97 1.53
CA TYR A 119 -15.67 4.05 2.23
C TYR A 119 -16.79 3.52 1.31
N ALA A 120 -17.46 4.41 0.56
CA ALA A 120 -18.53 4.02 -0.34
C ALA A 120 -18.06 3.05 -1.43
N GLU A 121 -16.87 3.27 -1.98
CA GLU A 121 -16.33 2.39 -3.02
C GLU A 121 -15.95 1.01 -2.47
N CYS A 122 -15.34 0.96 -1.27
CA CYS A 122 -15.01 -0.30 -0.60
C CYS A 122 -16.27 -1.09 -0.25
N LEU A 123 -17.30 -0.41 0.29
CA LEU A 123 -18.59 -1.02 0.60
C LEU A 123 -19.25 -1.61 -0.66
N LYS A 124 -19.21 -0.89 -1.79
CA LYS A 124 -19.75 -1.34 -3.07
C LYS A 124 -19.11 -2.64 -3.57
N HIS A 125 -17.82 -2.83 -3.32
CA HIS A 125 -17.06 -3.99 -3.78
C HIS A 125 -16.88 -5.07 -2.70
N GLY A 126 -17.44 -4.88 -1.50
CA GLY A 126 -17.28 -5.82 -0.38
C GLY A 126 -15.83 -5.89 0.14
N VAL A 127 -15.08 -4.80 0.02
CA VAL A 127 -13.67 -4.72 0.43
C VAL A 127 -13.56 -4.13 1.83
N GLN A 128 -12.78 -4.76 2.70
CA GLN A 128 -12.47 -4.20 4.01
C GLN A 128 -11.49 -3.02 3.86
N LEU A 129 -11.79 -1.90 4.49
CA LEU A 129 -10.91 -0.72 4.60
C LEU A 129 -10.59 -0.44 6.07
#